data_AF-A0A708LL30-F1
#
_entry.id   AF-A0A708LL30-F1
#
_cell.length_a   1.000
_cell.length_b   1.000
_cell.length_c   1.000
_cell.angle_alpha   90.00
_cell.angle_beta   90.00
_cell.angle_gamma   90.00
#
_symmetry.space_group_name_H-M   'P 1'
#
loop_
_entity.id
_entity.type
_entity.pdbx_description
1 polymer ?
#
loop_
_entity_poly.entity_id
_entity_poly.type
_entity_poly.pdbx_seq_one_letter_code
_entity_poly.pdbx_strand_id
1 'polypeptide(L)' 'MSWQQRVDDALTARRVTDTLRRRYVVSQGAGRWLVANGRQYLNFSSNDYLGLSQHPQIIRAWQQAATRFGVG' A
#
# COMPACT_ATOMS: atom_id res chain seq x y z
N MET A 1 -15.79 2.37 -32.78
CA MET A 1 -15.51 2.14 -31.34
C MET A 1 -14.88 3.38 -30.76
N SER A 2 -15.41 3.88 -29.64
CA SER A 2 -14.76 4.96 -28.88
C SER A 2 -13.69 4.40 -27.95
N TRP A 3 -12.78 5.26 -27.47
CA TRP A 3 -11.82 4.89 -26.43
C TRP A 3 -12.49 4.40 -25.15
N GLN A 4 -13.63 5.01 -24.78
CA GLN A 4 -14.41 4.60 -23.62
C GLN A 4 -14.89 3.16 -23.75
N GLN A 5 -15.48 2.80 -24.90
CA GLN A 5 -15.97 1.45 -25.16
C GLN A 5 -14.85 0.41 -25.08
N ARG A 6 -13.67 0.71 -25.63
CA ARG A 6 -12.49 -0.17 -25.53
C ARG A 6 -12.08 -0.43 -24.07
N VAL A 7 -12.12 0.59 -23.21
CA VAL A 7 -11.77 0.46 -21.78
C VAL A 7 -12.82 -0.38 -21.05
N ASP A 8 -14.10 -0.13 -21.31
CA ASP A 8 -15.20 -0.84 -20.65
C ASP A 8 -15.23 -2.32 -21.03
N ASP A 9 -14.99 -2.64 -22.30
CA ASP A 9 -14.88 -4.02 -22.79
C ASP A 9 -13.71 -4.75 -22.11
N ALA A 10 -12.54 -4.10 -22.00
CA ALA A 10 -11.37 -4.68 -21.34
C ALA A 10 -11.60 -4.90 -19.83
N LEU A 11 -12.29 -3.99 -19.15
CA LEU A 11 -12.65 -4.15 -17.74
C LEU A 11 -13.68 -5.26 -17.55
N THR A 12 -14.64 -5.40 -18.47
CA THR A 12 -15.62 -6.50 -18.47
C THR A 12 -14.94 -7.84 -18.64
N ALA A 13 -14.00 -7.97 -19.60
CA ALA A 13 -13.21 -9.17 -19.78
C ALA A 13 -12.43 -9.56 -18.51
N ARG A 14 -11.85 -8.58 -17.79
CA ARG A 14 -11.18 -8.83 -16.50
C ARG A 14 -12.12 -9.28 -15.39
N ARG A 15 -13.37 -8.78 -15.37
CA ARG A 15 -14.40 -9.23 -14.40
C ARG A 15 -14.83 -10.67 -14.67
N VAL A 16 -15.06 -11.02 -15.94
CA VAL A 16 -15.46 -12.37 -16.35
C VAL A 16 -14.37 -13.41 -16.05
N THR A 17 -13.10 -13.01 -16.14
CA THR A 17 -11.94 -13.89 -15.87
C THR A 17 -11.43 -13.83 -14.44
N ASP A 18 -12.13 -13.13 -13.53
CA ASP A 18 -11.70 -12.92 -12.13
C ASP A 18 -10.28 -12.36 -11.97
N THR A 19 -9.81 -11.57 -12.95
CA THR A 19 -8.48 -10.93 -12.93
C THR A 19 -8.55 -9.44 -12.59
N LEU A 20 -9.75 -8.93 -12.28
CA LEU A 20 -9.93 -7.55 -11.84
C LEU A 20 -9.44 -7.38 -10.40
N ARG A 21 -8.40 -6.56 -10.22
CA ARG A 21 -7.87 -6.26 -8.88
C ARG A 21 -8.66 -5.16 -8.20
N ARG A 22 -8.80 -5.28 -6.88
CA ARG A 22 -9.30 -4.23 -5.99
C ARG A 22 -8.25 -3.96 -4.92
N ARG A 23 -8.07 -2.68 -4.56
CA ARG A 23 -7.19 -2.31 -3.45
C ARG A 23 -7.98 -2.42 -2.14
N TYR A 24 -7.32 -2.91 -1.11
CA TYR A 24 -7.83 -2.90 0.25
C TYR A 24 -7.07 -1.84 1.04
N VAL A 25 -7.81 -1.03 1.80
CA VAL A 25 -7.23 0.01 2.65
C VAL A 25 -6.79 -0.63 3.96
N VAL A 26 -5.57 -0.31 4.38
CA VAL A 26 -4.99 -0.75 5.66
C VAL A 26 -4.50 0.48 6.40
N SER A 27 -4.68 0.53 7.72
CA SER A 27 -4.12 1.59 8.56
C SER A 27 -2.66 1.30 8.94
N GLN A 28 -2.26 0.02 8.92
CA GLN A 28 -0.89 -0.42 9.04
C GLN A 28 -0.66 -1.59 8.09
N GLY A 29 0.31 -1.47 7.18
CA GLY A 29 0.60 -2.48 6.15
C GLY A 29 2.05 -2.94 6.09
N ALA A 30 2.94 -2.37 6.91
CA ALA A 30 4.37 -2.69 6.94
C ALA A 30 4.80 -3.21 8.32
N GLY A 31 5.80 -4.09 8.32
CA GLY A 31 6.32 -4.77 9.50
C GLY A 31 5.48 -5.98 9.88
N ARG A 32 5.56 -6.37 11.16
CA ARG A 32 4.96 -7.61 11.69
C ARG A 32 3.43 -7.67 11.62
N TRP A 33 2.77 -6.52 11.67
CA TRP A 33 1.32 -6.43 11.84
C TRP A 33 0.66 -5.73 10.66
N LEU A 34 -0.51 -6.24 10.28
CA LEU A 34 -1.41 -5.63 9.32
C LEU A 34 -2.69 -5.27 10.06
N VAL A 35 -3.17 -4.05 9.89
CA VAL A 35 -4.44 -3.58 10.47
C VAL A 35 -5.39 -3.17 9.36
N ALA A 36 -6.51 -3.88 9.25
CA ALA A 36 -7.55 -3.66 8.26
C ALA A 36 -8.92 -3.70 8.94
N ASN A 37 -9.77 -2.72 8.65
CA ASN A 37 -11.12 -2.60 9.24
C ASN A 37 -11.11 -2.69 10.78
N GLY A 38 -10.12 -2.06 11.42
CA GLY A 38 -9.96 -2.07 12.88
C GLY A 38 -9.47 -3.39 13.48
N ARG A 39 -9.21 -4.42 12.67
CA ARG A 39 -8.71 -5.72 13.15
C ARG A 39 -7.24 -5.92 12.80
N GLN A 40 -6.51 -6.51 13.74
CA GLN A 40 -5.09 -6.80 13.64
C GLN A 40 -4.82 -8.24 13.19
N TYR A 41 -3.86 -8.41 12.30
CA TYR A 41 -3.43 -9.68 11.70
C TYR A 41 -1.91 -9.76 11.66
N LEU A 42 -1.34 -10.97 11.72
CA LEU A 42 0.06 -11.18 11.37
C LEU A 42 0.26 -10.90 9.88
N ASN A 43 1.27 -10.11 9.56
CA ASN A 43 1.49 -9.62 8.21
C ASN A 43 2.52 -10.49 7.47
N PHE A 44 2.03 -11.31 6.56
CA PHE A 44 2.83 -12.12 5.64
C PHE A 44 2.78 -11.60 4.19
N SER A 45 2.26 -10.40 3.98
CA SER A 45 2.05 -9.81 2.65
C SER A 45 2.77 -8.48 2.44
N SER A 46 3.59 -8.05 3.40
CA SER A 46 4.43 -6.85 3.26
C SER A 46 5.81 -7.18 2.71
N ASN A 47 6.48 -6.17 2.18
CA ASN A 47 7.87 -6.26 1.74
C ASN A 47 8.86 -5.73 2.79
N ASP A 48 8.43 -5.50 4.04
CA ASP A 48 9.30 -4.99 5.12
C ASP A 48 10.07 -6.11 5.79
N TYR A 49 10.94 -6.77 5.02
CA TYR A 49 11.63 -8.00 5.43
C TYR A 49 12.50 -7.85 6.68
N LEU A 50 13.09 -6.66 6.87
CA LEU A 50 13.98 -6.36 7.99
C LEU A 50 13.27 -5.60 9.12
N GLY A 51 11.97 -5.31 8.98
CA GLY A 51 11.23 -4.52 9.97
C GLY A 51 11.69 -3.05 10.07
N LEU A 52 12.32 -2.52 9.03
CA LEU A 52 12.96 -1.20 9.07
C LEU A 52 11.98 -0.05 8.88
N SER A 53 10.80 -0.31 8.31
CA SER A 53 9.78 0.73 8.10
C SER A 53 9.34 1.42 9.40
N GLN A 54 9.43 0.71 10.53
CA GLN A 54 9.09 1.20 11.87
C GLN A 54 10.32 1.37 12.77
N HIS A 55 11.54 1.28 12.21
CA HIS A 55 12.75 1.33 13.03
C HIS A 55 12.96 2.75 13.60
N PRO A 56 13.10 2.91 14.93
CA PRO A 56 13.08 4.22 15.58
C PRO A 56 14.17 5.18 15.07
N GLN A 57 15.35 4.66 14.72
CA GLN A 57 16.44 5.51 14.22
C GLN A 57 16.13 6.07 12.82
N ILE A 58 15.44 5.32 11.97
CA ILE A 58 15.08 5.76 10.61
C ILE A 58 13.99 6.83 10.69
N ILE A 59 12.98 6.61 11.54
CA ILE A 59 11.93 7.62 11.80
C ILE A 59 12.53 8.92 12.34
N ARG A 60 13.46 8.83 13.31
CA ARG A 60 14.14 10.02 13.84
C ARG A 60 14.97 10.73 12.77
N ALA A 61 15.71 10.00 11.95
CA ALA A 61 16.49 10.60 10.87
C ALA A 61 15.60 11.37 9.89
N TRP A 62 14.44 10.80 9.52
CA TRP A 62 13.45 11.49 8.69
C TRP A 62 12.96 12.79 9.33
N GLN A 63 12.55 12.75 10.61
CA GLN A 63 12.08 13.93 11.35
C GLN A 63 13.14 15.03 11.43
N GLN A 64 14.38 14.65 11.77
CA GLN A 64 15.51 15.58 11.89
C GLN A 64 15.84 16.23 10.54
N ALA A 65 15.82 15.47 9.46
CA ALA A 65 16.07 15.99 8.13
C ALA A 65 15.01 17.02 7.72
N ALA A 66 13.73 16.73 7.97
CA ALA A 66 12.64 17.66 7.69
C ALA A 66 12.77 18.97 8.48
N THR A 67 13.17 18.90 9.75
CA THR A 67 13.45 20.11 10.56
C THR A 67 14.64 20.90 10.03
N ARG A 68 15.72 20.22 9.62
CA ARG A 68 16.97 20.86 9.24
C ARG A 68 16.97 21.43 7.83
N PHE A 69 16.30 20.75 6.90
CA PHE A 69 16.39 21.02 5.47
C PHE A 69 15.05 21.41 4.83
N GLY A 70 13.96 21.40 5.60
CA GLY A 70 12.62 21.60 5.05
C GLY A 70 12.11 20.39 4.28
N VAL A 71 10.99 20.57 3.59
CA VAL A 71 10.33 19.53 2.77
C VAL A 71 10.00 20.00 1.36
N GLY A 72 10.44 21.20 0.98
CA GLY A 72 10.18 21.89 -0.28
C GLY A 72 10.68 23.32 -0.26
#